data_AF-Q9F407-F1
#
_entry.id   AF-Q9F407-F1
#
_cell.length_a   1.000
_cell.length_b   1.000
_cell.length_c   1.000
_cell.angle_alpha   90.00
_cell.angle_beta   90.00
_cell.angle_gamma   90.00
#
_symmetry.space_group_name_H-M   'P 1'
#
loop_
_entity.id
_entity.type
_entity.pdbx_description
1 polymer ?
#
loop_
_entity_poly.entity_id
_entity_poly.type
_entity_poly.pdbx_seq_one_letter_code
_entity_poly.pdbx_strand_id
1 'polypeptide(L)'
;REKIGVMFGCFDYSTRAQLADGTTEKIGKIVDNKMDVEVLSYDPDTDRIVPRKVVNWFNNGPAEQLLQFTVEKSGGNGRARFAATPNHLIRTPGGWTEAGDLIAGDRVLAAEPHRLSDQQFQIVLGSLMGDGTLSPDPRGRNGVRFRMGHGADRVDYLEWKTALLGNIKHSTGENAEGARFVDFTPLPELAELRRAVYLGDDGRKFISEEYLKALTPLALAIWYMDDGSLTVRSEGLQQGTAGGSGRIEICVEAMTEGSRIRLRDHLRDTHGLDVRLRQAGAGGKAVLVFSTAATAEFQELVAPYMAPSMEYKLLPRFRGQSRVVPQFVEPTQRLVPARILDVHVEPHTRSMNRYDIEVEGNHNYFVDGVMVHNSPETTTGGKALKFYASVRIDVRRIETLKDGTEAVGNRTRAKIVKNKVSPP
;
A
#
# COMPACT_ATOMS: atom_id res chain seq x y z
N ARG A 1 -22.76 -13.75 15.65
CA ARG A 1 -23.64 -13.19 16.71
C ARG A 1 -22.82 -12.17 17.46
N GLU A 2 -23.06 -10.87 17.24
CA GLU A 2 -22.43 -9.81 18.04
C GLU A 2 -22.82 -10.01 19.51
N LYS A 3 -21.82 -10.19 20.39
CA LYS A 3 -22.08 -10.37 21.82
C LYS A 3 -22.47 -9.02 22.41
N ILE A 4 -23.72 -8.93 22.84
CA ILE A 4 -24.27 -7.79 23.57
C ILE A 4 -23.38 -7.50 24.79
N GLY A 5 -22.88 -6.27 24.91
CA GLY A 5 -22.11 -5.81 26.07
C GLY A 5 -20.64 -6.26 26.11
N VAL A 6 -20.10 -6.83 25.03
CA VAL A 6 -18.66 -7.07 24.94
C VAL A 6 -18.00 -5.80 24.42
N MET A 7 -17.22 -5.14 25.29
CA MET A 7 -16.32 -4.10 24.84
C MET A 7 -15.33 -4.72 23.87
N PHE A 8 -15.32 -4.20 22.64
CA PHE A 8 -14.24 -4.45 21.70
C PHE A 8 -12.96 -3.86 22.31
N GLY A 9 -11.79 -4.42 21.99
CA GLY A 9 -10.58 -4.15 22.76
C GLY A 9 -10.24 -2.66 22.90
N CYS A 10 -9.28 -2.32 23.73
CA CYS A 10 -8.92 -0.92 24.01
C CYS A 10 -7.41 -0.70 23.93
N PHE A 11 -7.01 0.56 24.02
CA PHE A 11 -5.62 1.00 23.99
C PHE A 11 -5.13 1.53 25.34
N ASP A 12 -3.82 1.60 25.49
CA ASP A 12 -3.19 2.39 26.54
C ASP A 12 -3.40 3.90 26.34
N TYR A 13 -3.28 4.69 27.41
CA TYR A 13 -3.46 6.15 27.38
C TYR A 13 -2.61 6.86 26.31
N SER A 14 -1.37 6.40 26.13
CA SER A 14 -0.32 7.06 25.34
C SER A 14 -0.35 6.70 23.85
N THR A 15 -1.04 5.63 23.46
CA THR A 15 -1.31 5.29 22.05
C THR A 15 -1.88 6.52 21.33
N ARG A 16 -1.34 6.83 20.13
CA ARG A 16 -1.66 8.08 19.43
C ARG A 16 -2.60 7.85 18.26
N ALA A 17 -3.80 8.41 18.32
CA ALA A 17 -4.71 8.42 17.18
C ALA A 17 -4.27 9.46 16.14
N GLN A 18 -4.40 9.13 14.85
CA GLN A 18 -4.13 10.06 13.75
C GLN A 18 -5.33 10.99 13.51
N LEU A 19 -5.09 12.29 13.59
CA LEU A 19 -6.11 13.32 13.37
C LEU A 19 -6.20 13.73 11.89
N ALA A 20 -7.33 14.31 11.51
CA ALA A 20 -7.60 14.72 10.13
C ALA A 20 -6.63 15.77 9.57
N ASP A 21 -6.00 16.57 10.44
CA ASP A 21 -5.00 17.58 10.07
C ASP A 21 -3.58 17.00 9.84
N GLY A 22 -3.42 15.68 9.95
CA GLY A 22 -2.14 14.99 9.81
C GLY A 22 -1.30 14.94 11.09
N THR A 23 -1.76 15.57 12.18
CA THR A 23 -1.14 15.44 13.50
C THR A 23 -1.61 14.17 14.21
N THR A 24 -1.14 13.96 15.44
CA THR A 24 -1.54 12.84 16.27
C THR A 24 -1.83 13.31 17.68
N GLU A 25 -2.73 12.65 18.39
CA GLU A 25 -3.02 12.94 19.79
C GLU A 25 -3.20 11.65 20.60
N LYS A 26 -2.80 11.68 21.87
CA LYS A 26 -2.95 10.56 22.80
C LYS A 26 -4.43 10.22 22.96
N ILE A 27 -4.79 8.95 22.76
CA ILE A 27 -6.19 8.51 22.86
C ILE A 27 -6.77 8.79 24.23
N GLY A 28 -5.99 8.63 25.31
CA GLY A 28 -6.45 8.96 26.64
C GLY A 28 -6.75 10.45 26.83
N LYS A 29 -5.99 11.33 26.17
CA LYS A 29 -6.27 12.78 26.18
C LYS A 29 -7.54 13.12 25.39
N ILE A 30 -7.76 12.47 24.25
CA ILE A 30 -8.99 12.62 23.46
C ILE A 30 -10.20 12.22 24.31
N VAL A 31 -10.11 11.08 25.00
CA VAL A 31 -11.18 10.52 25.85
C VAL A 31 -11.45 11.36 27.08
N ASP A 32 -10.42 11.66 27.88
CA ASP A 32 -10.60 12.33 29.17
C ASP A 32 -11.14 13.76 29.00
N ASN A 33 -10.76 14.45 27.91
CA ASN A 33 -11.25 15.79 27.60
C ASN A 33 -12.47 15.81 26.66
N LYS A 34 -12.96 14.65 26.21
CA LYS A 34 -14.03 14.51 25.20
C LYS A 34 -13.83 15.44 24.00
N MET A 35 -12.64 15.40 23.43
CA MET A 35 -12.23 16.33 22.37
C MET A 35 -13.12 16.16 21.12
N ASP A 36 -13.71 17.26 20.64
CA ASP A 36 -14.43 17.31 19.37
C ASP A 36 -13.43 17.39 18.22
N VAL A 37 -12.98 16.22 17.75
CA VAL A 37 -11.96 16.08 16.71
C VAL A 37 -12.41 15.09 15.64
N GLU A 38 -11.80 15.23 14.46
CA GLU A 38 -11.88 14.25 13.40
C GLU A 38 -10.60 13.41 13.37
N VAL A 39 -10.77 12.09 13.28
CA VAL A 39 -9.68 11.13 13.09
C VAL A 39 -9.67 10.65 11.65
N LEU A 40 -8.50 10.23 11.17
CA LEU A 40 -8.43 9.51 9.90
C LEU A 40 -9.10 8.15 10.03
N SER A 41 -9.88 7.80 9.03
CA SER A 41 -10.63 6.54 8.93
C SER A 41 -10.61 6.05 7.49
N TYR A 42 -10.59 4.74 7.29
CA TYR A 42 -10.63 4.13 5.96
C TYR A 42 -12.07 3.83 5.56
N ASP A 43 -12.46 4.31 4.39
CA ASP A 43 -13.73 4.02 3.73
C ASP A 43 -13.54 2.86 2.73
N PRO A 44 -14.10 1.66 3.02
CA PRO A 44 -13.97 0.50 2.14
C PRO A 44 -14.73 0.62 0.82
N ASP A 45 -15.73 1.50 0.72
CA ASP A 45 -16.53 1.66 -0.50
C ASP A 45 -15.79 2.52 -1.53
N THR A 46 -15.03 3.53 -1.05
CA THR A 46 -14.27 4.44 -1.92
C THR A 46 -12.77 4.12 -1.99
N ASP A 47 -12.30 3.16 -1.19
CA ASP A 47 -10.88 2.81 -0.99
C ASP A 47 -10.02 4.03 -0.62
N ARG A 48 -10.53 4.89 0.26
CA ARG A 48 -9.88 6.15 0.64
C ARG A 48 -9.78 6.30 2.15
N ILE A 49 -8.70 6.94 2.58
CA ILE A 49 -8.57 7.42 3.95
C ILE A 49 -9.20 8.81 4.01
N VAL A 50 -10.22 8.95 4.86
CA VAL A 50 -11.08 10.14 4.99
C VAL A 50 -11.21 10.56 6.45
N PRO A 51 -11.42 11.86 6.72
CA PRO A 51 -11.78 12.34 8.05
C PRO A 51 -13.16 11.81 8.51
N ARG A 52 -13.25 11.41 9.78
CA ARG A 52 -14.51 11.07 10.46
C ARG A 52 -14.51 11.57 11.89
N LYS A 53 -15.66 12.03 12.37
CA LYS A 53 -15.82 12.55 13.73
C LYS A 53 -15.74 11.45 14.77
N VAL A 54 -15.14 11.79 15.92
CA VAL A 54 -15.30 11.00 17.14
C VAL A 54 -16.68 11.29 17.74
N VAL A 55 -17.47 10.25 18.00
CA VAL A 55 -18.86 10.36 18.48
C VAL A 55 -19.06 9.86 19.91
N ASN A 56 -18.21 8.94 20.39
CA ASN A 56 -18.20 8.49 21.78
C ASN A 56 -16.76 8.31 22.29
N TRP A 57 -16.58 8.40 23.61
CA TRP A 57 -15.28 8.34 24.29
C TRP A 57 -15.36 7.37 25.47
N PHE A 58 -14.46 6.40 25.54
CA PHE A 58 -14.53 5.32 26.50
C PHE A 58 -13.27 5.25 27.37
N ASN A 59 -13.46 5.35 28.68
CA ASN A 59 -12.47 4.98 29.69
C ASN A 59 -12.99 3.72 30.40
N ASN A 60 -12.50 2.56 29.98
CA ASN A 60 -13.02 1.24 30.29
C ASN A 60 -12.36 0.61 31.53
N GLY A 61 -11.84 1.46 32.41
CA GLY A 61 -11.18 1.06 33.64
C GLY A 61 -9.86 0.32 33.40
N PRO A 62 -9.32 -0.36 34.42
CA PRO A 62 -8.02 -1.01 34.33
C PRO A 62 -7.99 -2.14 33.30
N ALA A 63 -6.86 -2.29 32.62
CA ALA A 63 -6.51 -3.41 31.77
C ALA A 63 -5.91 -4.53 32.62
N GLU A 64 -6.34 -5.76 32.38
CA GLU A 64 -5.64 -6.95 32.89
C GLU A 64 -4.30 -7.14 32.15
N GLN A 65 -4.31 -6.87 30.84
CA GLN A 65 -3.16 -7.07 29.96
C GLN A 65 -3.22 -6.12 28.77
N LEU A 66 -2.06 -5.59 28.38
CA LEU A 66 -1.83 -4.87 27.13
C LEU A 66 -0.66 -5.51 26.38
N LEU A 67 -0.79 -5.60 25.06
CA LEU A 67 0.24 -6.07 24.15
C LEU A 67 0.84 -4.84 23.47
N GLN A 68 2.13 -4.60 23.68
CA GLN A 68 2.90 -3.57 23.02
C GLN A 68 3.32 -4.06 21.63
N PHE A 69 2.88 -3.35 20.59
CA PHE A 69 3.30 -3.59 19.21
C PHE A 69 4.40 -2.62 18.81
N THR A 70 5.34 -3.11 17.99
CA THR A 70 6.20 -2.29 17.13
C THR A 70 5.99 -2.72 15.69
N VAL A 71 5.54 -1.81 14.83
CA VAL A 71 5.26 -2.06 13.42
C VAL A 71 6.20 -1.21 12.55
N GLU A 72 6.68 -1.76 11.43
CA GLU A 72 7.51 -1.00 10.49
C GLU A 72 6.75 0.18 9.87
N LYS A 73 7.44 1.30 9.67
CA LYS A 73 6.90 2.52 9.05
C LYS A 73 7.92 3.12 8.09
N SER A 74 7.49 3.77 7.03
CA SER A 74 8.39 4.46 6.09
C SER A 74 8.91 5.79 6.64
N GLY A 75 8.03 6.53 7.32
CA GLY A 75 8.31 7.86 7.86
C GLY A 75 8.91 7.90 9.27
N GLY A 76 9.37 9.09 9.68
CA GLY A 76 9.83 9.39 11.04
C GLY A 76 11.03 8.54 11.49
N ASN A 77 10.90 7.93 12.67
CA ASN A 77 11.87 6.98 13.23
C ASN A 77 11.79 5.57 12.59
N GLY A 78 10.87 5.37 11.66
CA GLY A 78 10.66 4.09 10.96
C GLY A 78 9.82 3.07 11.71
N ARG A 79 9.18 3.46 12.81
CA ARG A 79 8.40 2.54 13.67
C ARG A 79 7.10 3.20 14.15
N ALA A 80 6.00 2.46 14.08
CA ALA A 80 4.78 2.74 14.81
C ALA A 80 4.77 1.90 16.10
N ARG A 81 4.33 2.49 17.22
CA ARG A 81 4.22 1.78 18.50
C ARG A 81 2.90 2.14 19.17
N PHE A 82 2.17 1.14 19.59
CA PHE A 82 0.92 1.28 20.32
C PHE A 82 0.74 0.05 21.21
N ALA A 83 -0.05 0.16 22.28
CA ALA A 83 -0.39 -0.97 23.12
C ALA A 83 -1.90 -1.18 23.16
N ALA A 84 -2.32 -2.42 22.91
CA ALA A 84 -3.72 -2.79 22.77
C ALA A 84 -4.06 -4.01 23.61
N THR A 85 -5.33 -4.16 24.03
CA THR A 85 -5.77 -5.38 24.70
C THR A 85 -5.79 -6.56 23.70
N PRO A 86 -5.59 -7.81 24.16
CA PRO A 86 -5.54 -8.98 23.26
C PRO A 86 -6.75 -9.12 22.33
N ASN A 87 -7.96 -8.76 22.78
CA ASN A 87 -9.18 -8.84 21.97
C ASN A 87 -9.40 -7.63 21.02
N HIS A 88 -8.46 -6.69 20.94
CA HIS A 88 -8.60 -5.53 20.04
C HIS A 88 -8.40 -5.98 18.59
N LEU A 89 -9.31 -5.58 17.69
CA LEU A 89 -9.23 -5.99 16.27
C LEU A 89 -8.32 -5.04 15.49
N ILE A 90 -7.28 -5.61 14.88
CA ILE A 90 -6.32 -4.90 14.03
C ILE A 90 -6.51 -5.38 12.59
N ARG A 91 -6.45 -4.47 11.63
CA ARG A 91 -6.64 -4.82 10.22
C ARG A 91 -5.36 -5.45 9.67
N THR A 92 -5.47 -6.67 9.16
CA THR A 92 -4.44 -7.37 8.38
C THR A 92 -4.84 -7.42 6.90
N PRO A 93 -3.92 -7.79 5.98
CA PRO A 93 -4.29 -8.07 4.59
C PRO A 93 -5.36 -9.17 4.45
N GLY A 94 -5.45 -10.09 5.41
CA GLY A 94 -6.43 -11.19 5.41
C GLY A 94 -7.78 -10.86 6.06
N GLY A 95 -7.90 -9.73 6.76
CA GLY A 95 -9.13 -9.38 7.47
C GLY A 95 -8.89 -8.68 8.80
N TRP A 96 -9.91 -8.63 9.64
CA TRP A 96 -9.77 -8.21 11.03
C TRP A 96 -9.27 -9.38 11.88
N THR A 97 -8.23 -9.16 12.67
CA THR A 97 -7.59 -10.18 13.52
C THR A 97 -7.46 -9.63 14.94
N GLU A 98 -7.69 -10.46 15.96
CA GLU A 98 -7.47 -10.06 17.36
C GLU A 98 -5.98 -9.84 17.62
N ALA A 99 -5.63 -8.80 18.37
CA ALA A 99 -4.26 -8.44 18.70
C ALA A 99 -3.49 -9.60 19.37
N GLY A 100 -4.17 -10.41 20.18
CA GLY A 100 -3.60 -11.57 20.85
C GLY A 100 -3.17 -12.71 19.92
N ASP A 101 -3.69 -12.74 18.69
CA ASP A 101 -3.36 -13.76 17.69
C ASP A 101 -2.20 -13.33 16.78
N LEU A 102 -1.76 -12.06 16.87
CA LEU A 102 -0.69 -11.52 16.02
C LEU A 102 0.68 -11.74 16.66
N ILE A 103 1.65 -12.14 15.83
CA ILE A 103 3.05 -12.35 16.21
C ILE A 103 4.01 -11.48 15.37
N ALA A 104 5.27 -11.38 15.81
CA ALA A 104 6.31 -10.75 15.00
C ALA A 104 6.47 -11.48 13.65
N GLY A 105 6.56 -10.72 12.56
CA GLY A 105 6.57 -11.23 11.19
C GLY A 105 5.22 -11.15 10.47
N ASP A 106 4.11 -11.11 11.20
CA ASP A 106 2.79 -10.88 10.61
C ASP A 106 2.69 -9.47 9.99
N ARG A 107 1.70 -9.26 9.12
CA ARG A 107 1.47 -7.98 8.45
C ARG A 107 0.14 -7.37 8.87
N VAL A 108 0.17 -6.08 9.20
CA VAL A 108 -1.00 -5.23 9.44
C VAL A 108 -1.11 -4.18 8.34
N LEU A 109 -2.29 -3.59 8.15
CA LEU A 109 -2.47 -2.49 7.22
C LEU A 109 -2.17 -1.16 7.93
N ALA A 110 -1.28 -0.38 7.34
CA ALA A 110 -0.90 0.94 7.80
C ALA A 110 -1.17 2.02 6.74
N ALA A 111 -1.56 3.20 7.18
CA ALA A 111 -1.64 4.40 6.35
C ALA A 111 -0.22 4.93 6.06
N GLU A 112 0.16 4.89 4.79
CA GLU A 112 1.43 5.43 4.31
C GLU A 112 1.19 6.34 3.10
N PRO A 113 2.04 7.37 2.90
CA PRO A 113 1.91 8.29 1.78
C PRO A 113 2.36 7.63 0.47
N HIS A 114 1.43 7.51 -0.47
CA HIS A 114 1.70 7.22 -1.89
C HIS A 114 1.91 8.53 -2.65
N ARG A 115 2.98 8.60 -3.45
CA ARG A 115 3.43 9.82 -4.15
C ARG A 115 3.49 9.67 -5.66
N LEU A 116 3.61 8.44 -6.16
CA LEU A 116 3.64 8.16 -7.59
C LEU A 116 2.25 8.33 -8.21
N SER A 117 2.17 9.03 -9.33
CA SER A 117 1.02 8.93 -10.23
C SER A 117 1.02 7.60 -10.98
N ASP A 118 -0.10 7.26 -11.63
CA ASP A 118 -0.17 6.07 -12.49
C ASP A 118 0.89 6.10 -13.60
N GLN A 119 1.14 7.28 -14.20
CA GLN A 119 2.20 7.45 -15.21
C GLN A 119 3.58 7.14 -14.61
N GLN A 120 3.86 7.66 -13.42
CA GLN A 120 5.14 7.47 -12.75
C GLN A 120 5.35 6.02 -12.33
N PHE A 121 4.29 5.36 -11.89
CA PHE A 121 4.32 3.93 -11.59
C PHE A 121 4.67 3.11 -12.84
N GLN A 122 4.13 3.45 -14.02
CA GLN A 122 4.48 2.81 -15.29
C GLN A 122 5.95 3.02 -15.69
N ILE A 123 6.54 4.17 -15.35
CA ILE A 123 7.98 4.40 -15.55
C ILE A 123 8.82 3.48 -14.66
N VAL A 124 8.39 3.28 -13.40
CA VAL A 124 9.04 2.33 -12.49
C VAL A 124 8.92 0.91 -13.05
N LEU A 125 7.74 0.47 -13.49
CA LEU A 125 7.56 -0.86 -14.09
C LEU A 125 8.45 -1.05 -15.33
N GLY A 126 8.38 -0.15 -16.31
CA GLY A 126 9.21 -0.24 -17.51
C GLY A 126 10.72 -0.25 -17.20
N SER A 127 11.16 0.62 -16.27
CA SER A 127 12.56 0.64 -15.84
C SER A 127 12.97 -0.65 -15.14
N LEU A 128 12.07 -1.26 -14.36
CA LEU A 128 12.36 -2.54 -13.71
C LEU A 128 12.43 -3.70 -14.69
N MET A 129 11.81 -3.62 -15.87
CA MET A 129 12.09 -4.62 -16.91
C MET A 129 13.48 -4.46 -17.51
N GLY A 130 14.01 -3.22 -17.52
CA GLY A 130 15.35 -2.88 -17.96
C GLY A 130 16.37 -2.69 -16.83
N ASP A 131 17.02 -1.53 -16.81
CA ASP A 131 18.18 -1.21 -15.96
C ASP A 131 17.82 -0.72 -14.54
N GLY A 132 16.54 -0.46 -14.28
CA GLY A 132 16.03 -0.04 -12.98
C GLY A 132 16.12 -1.13 -11.91
N THR A 133 16.30 -0.72 -10.66
CA THR A 133 16.41 -1.64 -9.51
C THR A 133 15.60 -1.14 -8.31
N LEU A 134 14.97 -2.07 -7.57
CA LEU A 134 14.39 -1.81 -6.26
C LEU A 134 15.24 -2.42 -5.15
N SER A 135 15.73 -1.60 -4.23
CA SER A 135 16.44 -2.06 -3.02
C SER A 135 15.66 -1.73 -1.75
N PRO A 136 15.75 -2.54 -0.69
CA PRO A 136 15.17 -2.18 0.62
C PRO A 136 15.67 -0.81 1.09
N ASP A 137 14.91 -0.15 1.96
CA ASP A 137 15.44 1.01 2.70
C ASP A 137 16.67 0.57 3.52
N PRO A 138 17.83 1.23 3.37
CA PRO A 138 19.05 0.88 4.09
C PRO A 138 18.92 1.00 5.62
N ARG A 139 17.90 1.69 6.13
CA ARG A 139 17.57 1.82 7.55
C ARG A 139 16.58 0.77 8.04
N GLY A 140 16.21 -0.21 7.21
CA GLY A 140 15.29 -1.30 7.58
C GLY A 140 13.84 -0.84 7.79
N ARG A 141 13.41 0.19 7.07
CA ARG A 141 12.04 0.75 7.11
C ARG A 141 11.17 0.10 6.02
N ASN A 142 9.86 0.34 6.06
CA ASN A 142 8.93 -0.21 5.05
C ASN A 142 9.10 0.38 3.63
N GLY A 143 9.90 1.46 3.48
CA GLY A 143 10.14 2.07 2.18
C GLY A 143 11.03 1.22 1.27
N VAL A 144 10.87 1.39 -0.03
CA VAL A 144 11.75 0.79 -1.05
C VAL A 144 12.38 1.88 -1.89
N ARG A 145 13.70 1.84 -2.02
CA ARG A 145 14.45 2.75 -2.89
C ARG A 145 14.38 2.25 -4.32
N PHE A 146 13.95 3.13 -5.21
CA PHE A 146 14.09 2.96 -6.65
C PHE A 146 15.38 3.63 -7.12
N ARG A 147 16.18 2.90 -7.90
CA ARG A 147 17.40 3.42 -8.53
C ARG A 147 17.32 3.21 -10.03
N MET A 148 17.74 4.24 -10.78
CA MET A 148 18.05 4.15 -12.20
C MET A 148 19.50 4.55 -12.42
N GLY A 149 20.14 3.99 -13.44
CA GLY A 149 21.48 4.43 -13.82
C GLY A 149 21.75 4.11 -15.29
N HIS A 150 22.64 4.88 -15.88
CA HIS A 150 23.03 4.76 -17.29
C HIS A 150 24.49 5.19 -17.48
N GLY A 151 25.13 4.67 -18.52
CA GLY A 151 26.49 5.07 -18.91
C GLY A 151 26.57 6.53 -19.35
N ALA A 152 27.79 7.05 -19.49
CA ALA A 152 28.05 8.44 -19.87
C ALA A 152 27.41 8.84 -21.21
N ASP A 153 27.19 7.89 -22.12
CA ASP A 153 26.56 8.08 -23.43
C ASP A 153 25.03 8.23 -23.37
N ARG A 154 24.41 7.97 -22.21
CA ARG A 154 22.95 7.96 -22.01
C ARG A 154 22.48 8.87 -20.88
N VAL A 155 23.26 9.90 -20.54
CA VAL A 155 22.90 10.87 -19.50
C VAL A 155 21.63 11.63 -19.84
N ASP A 156 21.46 12.12 -21.08
CA ASP A 156 20.25 12.84 -21.51
C ASP A 156 18.97 12.00 -21.32
N TYR A 157 19.06 10.70 -21.57
CA TYR A 157 17.94 9.78 -21.36
C TYR A 157 17.65 9.57 -19.86
N LEU A 158 18.68 9.45 -19.03
CA LEU A 158 18.53 9.37 -17.58
C LEU A 158 17.92 10.66 -17.00
N GLU A 159 18.34 11.82 -17.47
CA GLU A 159 17.79 13.12 -17.08
C GLU A 159 16.32 13.26 -17.50
N TRP A 160 15.98 12.84 -18.73
CA TRP A 160 14.59 12.79 -19.18
C TRP A 160 13.72 11.89 -18.30
N LYS A 161 14.18 10.67 -17.97
CA LYS A 161 13.46 9.77 -17.04
C LYS A 161 13.31 10.38 -15.66
N THR A 162 14.34 11.07 -15.18
CA THR A 162 14.34 11.74 -13.87
C THR A 162 13.36 12.90 -13.83
N ALA A 163 13.24 13.68 -14.91
CA ALA A 163 12.28 14.76 -15.02
C ALA A 163 10.81 14.28 -14.93
N LEU A 164 10.50 13.10 -15.48
CA LEU A 164 9.18 12.48 -15.33
C LEU A 164 8.85 12.06 -13.89
N LEU A 165 9.88 11.93 -13.04
CA LEU A 165 9.79 11.64 -11.61
C LEU A 165 10.15 12.87 -10.75
N GLY A 166 10.09 14.08 -11.32
CA GLY A 166 10.66 15.29 -10.73
C GLY A 166 10.05 15.75 -9.40
N ASN A 167 8.83 15.32 -9.06
CA ASN A 167 8.21 15.58 -7.75
C ASN A 167 8.74 14.64 -6.64
N ILE A 168 9.45 13.56 -6.98
CA ILE A 168 10.02 12.62 -6.02
C ILE A 168 11.45 13.05 -5.68
N LYS A 169 11.70 13.31 -4.40
CA LYS A 169 13.03 13.65 -3.90
C LYS A 169 14.02 12.54 -4.25
N HIS A 170 15.19 12.92 -4.74
CA HIS A 170 16.24 11.99 -5.14
C HIS A 170 17.62 12.59 -4.90
N SER A 171 18.64 11.74 -4.98
CA SER A 171 20.05 12.12 -5.05
C SER A 171 20.67 11.56 -6.32
N THR A 172 21.63 12.29 -6.89
CA THR A 172 22.40 11.82 -8.05
C THR A 172 23.82 11.46 -7.62
N GLY A 173 24.44 10.53 -8.34
CA GLY A 173 25.83 10.14 -8.17
C GLY A 173 26.45 9.75 -9.49
N GLU A 174 27.78 9.79 -9.57
CA GLU A 174 28.57 9.43 -10.74
C GLU A 174 29.72 8.52 -10.30
N ASN A 175 30.02 7.48 -11.06
CA ASN A 175 31.18 6.62 -10.79
C ASN A 175 32.42 7.09 -11.57
N ALA A 176 33.56 6.40 -11.40
CA ALA A 176 34.82 6.75 -12.05
C ALA A 176 34.76 6.63 -13.58
N GLU A 177 33.86 5.79 -14.11
CA GLU A 177 33.65 5.59 -15.53
C GLU A 177 32.66 6.61 -16.15
N GLY A 178 32.15 7.56 -15.37
CA GLY A 178 31.19 8.57 -15.82
C GLY A 178 29.75 8.08 -15.93
N ALA A 179 29.45 6.85 -15.49
CA ALA A 179 28.08 6.36 -15.38
C ALA A 179 27.36 7.11 -14.26
N ARG A 180 26.16 7.59 -14.57
CA ARG A 180 25.32 8.35 -13.64
C ARG A 180 24.22 7.49 -13.07
N PHE A 181 23.90 7.76 -11.81
CA PHE A 181 22.88 7.07 -11.05
C PHE A 181 21.96 8.09 -10.37
N VAL A 182 20.68 7.74 -10.30
CA VAL A 182 19.65 8.49 -9.60
C VAL A 182 18.98 7.58 -8.58
N ASP A 183 19.04 7.97 -7.32
CA ASP A 183 18.48 7.26 -6.17
C ASP A 183 17.31 8.06 -5.60
N PHE A 184 16.10 7.55 -5.74
CA PHE A 184 14.90 8.18 -5.20
C PHE A 184 14.76 7.87 -3.71
N THR A 185 14.17 8.79 -2.94
CA THR A 185 13.85 8.53 -1.53
C THR A 185 12.96 7.29 -1.42
N PRO A 186 13.12 6.46 -0.37
CA PRO A 186 12.31 5.25 -0.21
C PRO A 186 10.81 5.51 -0.28
N LEU A 187 10.11 4.73 -1.11
CA LEU A 187 8.67 4.81 -1.35
C LEU A 187 7.97 3.55 -0.80
N PRO A 188 7.01 3.68 0.14
CA PRO A 188 6.28 2.53 0.67
C PRO A 188 5.41 1.83 -0.39
N GLU A 189 4.89 2.55 -1.38
CA GLU A 189 4.07 1.98 -2.46
C GLU A 189 4.82 0.96 -3.35
N LEU A 190 6.15 0.92 -3.28
CA LEU A 190 6.99 -0.03 -4.03
C LEU A 190 7.33 -1.31 -3.25
N ALA A 191 6.87 -1.45 -1.99
CA ALA A 191 7.22 -2.56 -1.11
C ALA A 191 6.72 -3.93 -1.61
N GLU A 192 5.44 -4.03 -1.97
CA GLU A 192 4.87 -5.27 -2.53
C GLU A 192 5.44 -5.56 -3.92
N LEU A 193 5.64 -4.53 -4.76
CA LEU A 193 6.28 -4.69 -6.07
C LEU A 193 7.69 -5.29 -5.94
N ARG A 194 8.49 -4.80 -5.00
CA ARG A 194 9.83 -5.37 -4.74
C ARG A 194 9.74 -6.83 -4.32
N ARG A 195 8.82 -7.19 -3.41
CA ARG A 195 8.64 -8.58 -2.96
C ARG A 195 8.28 -9.50 -4.13
N ALA A 196 7.40 -9.05 -5.01
CA ALA A 196 6.98 -9.82 -6.18
C ALA A 196 8.12 -9.98 -7.21
N VAL A 197 8.87 -8.91 -7.49
CA VAL A 197 9.93 -8.91 -8.51
C VAL A 197 11.17 -9.69 -8.07
N TYR A 198 11.54 -9.60 -6.79
CA TYR A 198 12.73 -10.26 -6.23
C TYR A 198 12.33 -11.44 -5.33
N LEU A 199 11.45 -12.31 -5.84
CA LEU A 199 10.96 -13.50 -5.13
C LEU A 199 12.04 -14.57 -4.93
N GLY A 200 13.04 -14.62 -5.81
CA GLY A 200 14.15 -15.58 -5.75
C GLY A 200 15.47 -14.97 -5.28
N ASP A 201 16.38 -15.83 -4.81
CA ASP A 201 17.68 -15.44 -4.25
C ASP A 201 18.78 -15.24 -5.32
N ASP A 202 18.51 -15.58 -6.58
CA ASP A 202 19.48 -15.51 -7.68
C ASP A 202 19.64 -14.10 -8.28
N GLY A 203 18.94 -13.11 -7.71
CA GLY A 203 18.96 -11.72 -8.16
C GLY A 203 18.25 -11.46 -9.49
N ARG A 204 17.70 -12.49 -10.15
CA ARG A 204 16.94 -12.33 -11.39
C ARG A 204 15.53 -11.87 -11.08
N LYS A 205 15.00 -11.03 -11.98
CA LYS A 205 13.67 -10.44 -11.85
C LYS A 205 12.61 -11.47 -12.24
N PHE A 206 11.68 -11.71 -11.32
CA PHE A 206 10.46 -12.46 -11.56
C PHE A 206 9.36 -11.49 -12.02
N ILE A 207 8.80 -11.69 -13.21
CA ILE A 207 7.83 -10.76 -13.80
C ILE A 207 6.50 -11.49 -13.94
N SER A 208 5.56 -11.42 -12.99
CA SER A 208 4.32 -12.24 -13.04
C SER A 208 3.38 -11.91 -14.22
N GLU A 209 2.33 -12.71 -14.42
CA GLU A 209 1.33 -12.41 -15.45
C GLU A 209 0.55 -11.13 -15.13
N GLU A 210 0.24 -10.89 -13.85
CA GLU A 210 -0.40 -9.66 -13.36
C GLU A 210 0.49 -8.44 -13.63
N TYR A 211 1.82 -8.58 -13.44
CA TYR A 211 2.77 -7.53 -13.79
C TYR A 211 2.68 -7.19 -15.28
N LEU A 212 2.70 -8.20 -16.15
CA LEU A 212 2.64 -7.99 -17.60
C LEU A 212 1.32 -7.34 -18.03
N LYS A 213 0.19 -7.79 -17.48
CA LYS A 213 -1.14 -7.21 -17.74
C LYS A 213 -1.27 -5.76 -17.29
N ALA A 214 -0.47 -5.33 -16.32
CA ALA A 214 -0.46 -3.94 -15.84
C ALA A 214 0.37 -3.01 -16.74
N LEU A 215 1.15 -3.52 -17.69
CA LEU A 215 2.02 -2.70 -18.53
C LEU A 215 1.22 -1.89 -19.54
N THR A 216 1.48 -0.59 -19.54
CA THR A 216 1.03 0.33 -20.59
C THR A 216 2.07 0.44 -21.70
N PRO A 217 1.71 1.01 -22.87
CA PRO A 217 2.68 1.33 -23.92
C PRO A 217 3.86 2.20 -23.44
N LEU A 218 3.64 3.08 -22.44
CA LEU A 218 4.72 3.85 -21.81
C LEU A 218 5.74 2.94 -21.13
N ALA A 219 5.30 1.96 -20.33
CA ALA A 219 6.22 1.03 -19.67
C ALA A 219 7.01 0.18 -20.68
N LEU A 220 6.35 -0.29 -21.75
CA LEU A 220 7.00 -0.99 -22.86
C LEU A 220 8.03 -0.11 -23.58
N ALA A 221 7.74 1.18 -23.76
CA ALA A 221 8.68 2.14 -24.35
C ALA A 221 9.90 2.37 -23.45
N ILE A 222 9.72 2.53 -22.13
CA ILE A 222 10.83 2.64 -21.18
C ILE A 222 11.70 1.39 -21.24
N TRP A 223 11.10 0.20 -21.19
CA TRP A 223 11.82 -1.07 -21.29
C TRP A 223 12.59 -1.19 -22.61
N TYR A 224 11.96 -0.84 -23.73
CA TYR A 224 12.60 -0.84 -25.04
C TYR A 224 13.77 0.15 -25.12
N MET A 225 13.64 1.33 -24.51
CA MET A 225 14.72 2.30 -24.45
C MET A 225 15.88 1.81 -23.59
N ASP A 226 15.64 1.08 -22.50
CA ASP A 226 16.71 0.49 -21.68
C ASP A 226 17.42 -0.65 -22.46
N ASP A 227 16.70 -1.71 -22.83
CA ASP A 227 17.31 -2.99 -23.27
C ASP A 227 17.15 -3.32 -24.76
N GLY A 228 16.39 -2.51 -25.49
CA GLY A 228 16.10 -2.73 -26.90
C GLY A 228 17.21 -2.24 -27.82
N SER A 229 17.37 -2.92 -28.95
CA SER A 229 18.24 -2.52 -30.06
C SER A 229 17.49 -2.65 -31.38
N LEU A 230 17.87 -1.85 -32.38
CA LEU A 230 17.33 -1.93 -33.73
C LEU A 230 18.46 -2.25 -34.70
N THR A 231 18.33 -3.35 -35.44
CA THR A 231 19.17 -3.62 -36.61
C THR A 231 18.42 -3.20 -37.87
N VAL A 232 18.86 -2.11 -38.49
CA VAL A 232 18.32 -1.64 -39.78
C VAL A 232 18.84 -2.53 -40.91
N ARG A 233 17.95 -3.03 -41.76
CA ARG A 233 18.27 -3.89 -42.91
C ARG A 233 18.24 -3.14 -44.24
N SER A 234 17.45 -2.07 -44.33
CA SER A 234 17.38 -1.21 -45.51
C SER A 234 16.94 0.19 -45.07
N GLU A 235 17.62 1.23 -45.52
CA GLU A 235 17.24 2.63 -45.26
C GLU A 235 16.01 3.09 -46.08
N GLY A 236 15.49 2.22 -46.95
CA GLY A 236 14.27 2.49 -47.70
C GLY A 236 14.47 3.21 -49.03
N LEU A 237 15.64 3.05 -49.64
CA LEU A 237 15.98 3.62 -50.96
C LEU A 237 15.18 2.99 -52.12
N GLN A 238 14.56 1.83 -51.93
CA GLN A 238 13.70 1.17 -52.93
C GLN A 238 12.22 1.38 -52.57
N GLN A 239 11.35 1.62 -53.56
CA GLN A 239 9.91 1.88 -53.36
C GLN A 239 9.22 0.86 -52.44
N GLY A 240 9.60 -0.42 -52.50
CA GLY A 240 9.07 -1.48 -51.63
C GLY A 240 9.57 -1.47 -50.18
N THR A 241 10.52 -0.60 -49.84
CA THR A 241 11.10 -0.44 -48.50
C THR A 241 11.02 1.01 -48.00
N ALA A 242 10.27 1.88 -48.69
CA ALA A 242 10.12 3.28 -48.33
C ALA A 242 9.75 3.42 -46.83
N GLY A 243 10.57 4.16 -46.07
CA GLY A 243 10.44 4.29 -44.61
C GLY A 243 11.26 3.29 -43.77
N GLY A 244 12.10 2.48 -44.43
CA GLY A 244 13.07 1.60 -43.81
C GLY A 244 12.51 0.27 -43.30
N SER A 245 13.38 -0.73 -43.19
CA SER A 245 13.07 -2.01 -42.55
C SER A 245 14.14 -2.38 -41.54
N GLY A 246 13.76 -3.09 -40.50
CA GLY A 246 14.67 -3.52 -39.44
C GLY A 246 14.07 -4.62 -38.61
N ARG A 247 14.85 -5.08 -37.63
CA ARG A 247 14.39 -5.99 -36.59
C ARG A 247 14.88 -5.51 -35.25
N ILE A 248 13.98 -5.52 -34.27
CA ILE A 248 14.36 -5.24 -32.89
C ILE A 248 14.74 -6.52 -32.15
N GLU A 249 15.73 -6.39 -31.29
CA GLU A 249 16.08 -7.37 -30.28
C GLU A 249 16.07 -6.70 -28.91
N ILE A 250 15.47 -7.33 -27.91
CA ILE A 250 15.42 -6.82 -26.53
C ILE A 250 16.08 -7.84 -25.60
N CYS A 251 17.09 -7.40 -24.84
CA CYS A 251 17.75 -8.23 -23.84
C CYS A 251 16.79 -8.57 -22.70
N VAL A 252 16.74 -9.84 -22.30
CA VAL A 252 15.90 -10.33 -21.19
C VAL A 252 16.68 -11.22 -20.22
N GLU A 253 18.00 -11.14 -20.25
CA GLU A 253 18.89 -11.97 -19.42
C GLU A 253 18.68 -11.72 -17.92
N ALA A 254 18.35 -10.50 -17.52
CA ALA A 254 18.10 -10.16 -16.12
C ALA A 254 16.82 -10.80 -15.53
N MET A 255 15.96 -11.39 -16.37
CA MET A 255 14.71 -12.03 -15.95
C MET A 255 14.89 -13.54 -15.75
N THR A 256 14.09 -14.14 -14.87
CA THR A 256 14.06 -15.62 -14.73
C THR A 256 13.56 -16.28 -16.00
N GLU A 257 13.95 -17.53 -16.26
CA GLU A 257 13.56 -18.27 -17.47
C GLU A 257 12.03 -18.31 -17.68
N GLY A 258 11.28 -18.65 -16.62
CA GLY A 258 9.82 -18.64 -16.67
C GLY A 258 9.23 -17.25 -16.99
N SER A 259 9.90 -16.18 -16.59
CA SER A 259 9.49 -14.81 -16.91
C SER A 259 9.74 -14.46 -18.37
N ARG A 260 10.85 -14.93 -18.95
CA ARG A 260 11.15 -14.75 -20.38
C ARG A 260 10.08 -15.42 -21.26
N ILE A 261 9.66 -16.63 -20.88
CA ILE A 261 8.61 -17.40 -21.57
C ILE A 261 7.28 -16.66 -21.48
N ARG A 262 6.84 -16.30 -20.27
CA ARG A 262 5.58 -15.57 -20.05
C ARG A 262 5.54 -14.23 -20.78
N LEU A 263 6.64 -13.50 -20.82
CA LEU A 263 6.76 -12.24 -21.55
C LEU A 263 6.64 -12.43 -23.07
N ARG A 264 7.31 -13.45 -23.64
CA ARG A 264 7.14 -13.81 -25.05
C ARG A 264 5.68 -14.13 -25.38
N ASP A 265 5.04 -14.94 -24.56
CA ASP A 265 3.66 -15.39 -24.78
C ASP A 265 2.68 -14.22 -24.62
N HIS A 266 2.88 -13.37 -23.60
CA HIS A 266 2.10 -12.15 -23.44
C HIS A 266 2.19 -11.21 -24.65
N LEU A 267 3.38 -11.01 -25.22
CA LEU A 267 3.56 -10.18 -26.44
C LEU A 267 2.88 -10.81 -27.67
N ARG A 268 2.89 -12.14 -27.80
CA ARG A 268 2.20 -12.85 -28.88
C ARG A 268 0.69 -12.78 -28.74
N ASP A 269 0.19 -13.11 -27.55
CA ASP A 269 -1.23 -13.34 -27.31
C ASP A 269 -1.99 -12.02 -27.12
N THR A 270 -1.39 -11.03 -26.45
CA THR A 270 -2.02 -9.74 -26.16
C THR A 270 -1.83 -8.74 -27.30
N HIS A 271 -0.65 -8.74 -27.94
CA HIS A 271 -0.29 -7.74 -28.94
C HIS A 271 -0.18 -8.29 -30.37
N GLY A 272 -0.36 -9.60 -30.58
CA GLY A 272 -0.26 -10.23 -31.91
C GLY A 272 1.16 -10.30 -32.48
N LEU A 273 2.18 -10.04 -31.66
CA LEU A 273 3.55 -9.84 -32.15
C LEU A 273 4.27 -11.16 -32.38
N ASP A 274 4.76 -11.39 -33.59
CA ASP A 274 5.68 -12.50 -33.88
C ASP A 274 7.07 -12.26 -33.25
N VAL A 275 7.20 -12.73 -32.02
CA VAL A 275 8.41 -12.63 -31.18
C VAL A 275 8.90 -14.01 -30.80
N ARG A 276 10.22 -14.24 -30.80
CA ARG A 276 10.81 -15.50 -30.33
C ARG A 276 11.96 -15.28 -29.38
N LEU A 277 12.15 -16.20 -28.44
CA LEU A 277 13.35 -16.23 -27.59
C LEU A 277 14.52 -16.85 -28.34
N ARG A 278 15.72 -16.28 -28.17
CA ARG A 278 16.97 -16.78 -28.74
C ARG A 278 18.13 -16.49 -27.78
N GLN A 279 19.18 -17.28 -27.85
CA GLN A 279 20.49 -16.93 -27.28
C GLN A 279 21.32 -16.16 -28.31
N ALA A 280 21.81 -14.97 -27.94
CA ALA A 280 22.54 -14.07 -28.83
C ALA A 280 23.87 -13.58 -28.22
N GLY A 281 24.81 -13.24 -29.10
CA GLY A 281 26.16 -12.78 -28.75
C GLY A 281 27.08 -13.88 -28.22
N ALA A 282 28.35 -13.52 -27.99
CA ALA A 282 29.38 -14.46 -27.52
C ALA A 282 29.08 -15.04 -26.12
N GLY A 283 28.39 -14.27 -25.27
CA GLY A 283 27.98 -14.70 -23.94
C GLY A 283 26.69 -15.52 -23.90
N GLY A 284 26.02 -15.74 -25.05
CA GLY A 284 24.75 -16.47 -25.10
C GLY A 284 23.69 -15.85 -24.21
N LYS A 285 23.48 -14.53 -24.32
CA LYS A 285 22.45 -13.82 -23.56
C LYS A 285 21.07 -14.08 -24.16
N ALA A 286 20.06 -14.25 -23.31
CA ALA A 286 18.70 -14.41 -23.75
C ALA A 286 18.13 -13.09 -24.28
N VAL A 287 17.63 -13.13 -25.51
CA VAL A 287 17.01 -12.00 -26.19
C VAL A 287 15.65 -12.39 -26.78
N LEU A 288 14.73 -11.43 -26.82
CA LEU A 288 13.53 -11.49 -27.64
C LEU A 288 13.85 -10.92 -29.02
N VAL A 289 13.57 -11.69 -30.08
CA VAL A 289 13.78 -11.27 -31.47
C VAL A 289 12.42 -11.13 -32.14
N PHE A 290 12.16 -9.94 -32.68
CA PHE A 290 10.91 -9.62 -33.35
C PHE A 290 11.06 -9.85 -34.85
N SER A 291 9.98 -10.31 -35.49
CA SER A 291 9.88 -10.28 -36.95
C SER A 291 9.89 -8.84 -37.47
N THR A 292 10.07 -8.66 -38.77
CA THR A 292 10.06 -7.31 -39.36
C THR A 292 8.68 -6.65 -39.26
N ALA A 293 7.60 -7.43 -39.35
CA ALA A 293 6.24 -6.95 -39.14
C ALA A 293 6.00 -6.59 -37.66
N ALA A 294 6.33 -7.52 -36.75
CA ALA A 294 6.20 -7.31 -35.32
C ALA A 294 7.07 -6.14 -34.81
N THR A 295 8.21 -5.87 -35.45
CA THR A 295 9.04 -4.69 -35.17
C THR A 295 8.29 -3.41 -35.50
N ALA A 296 7.61 -3.34 -36.65
CA ALA A 296 6.86 -2.15 -37.03
C ALA A 296 5.66 -1.93 -36.11
N GLU A 297 4.90 -2.99 -35.82
CA GLU A 297 3.74 -2.96 -34.93
C GLU A 297 4.13 -2.55 -33.50
N PHE A 298 5.21 -3.13 -32.96
CA PHE A 298 5.72 -2.75 -31.65
C PHE A 298 6.19 -1.29 -31.62
N GLN A 299 6.92 -0.84 -32.65
CA GLN A 299 7.43 0.54 -32.69
C GLN A 299 6.31 1.56 -32.87
N GLU A 300 5.25 1.25 -33.61
CA GLU A 300 4.06 2.10 -33.68
C GLU A 300 3.41 2.28 -32.29
N LEU A 301 3.35 1.20 -31.50
CA LEU A 301 2.83 1.23 -30.14
C LEU A 301 3.65 2.13 -29.19
N VAL A 302 4.99 2.05 -29.26
CA VAL A 302 5.87 2.75 -28.31
C VAL A 302 6.34 4.14 -28.76
N ALA A 303 6.26 4.45 -30.06
CA ALA A 303 6.75 5.71 -30.63
C ALA A 303 6.24 6.99 -29.94
N PRO A 304 4.95 7.08 -29.52
CA PRO A 304 4.45 8.24 -28.78
C PRO A 304 5.07 8.45 -27.40
N TYR A 305 5.84 7.48 -26.90
CA TYR A 305 6.37 7.43 -25.54
C TYR A 305 7.91 7.45 -25.45
N MET A 306 8.59 7.63 -26.59
CA MET A 306 10.05 7.61 -26.65
C MET A 306 10.66 8.91 -26.12
N ALA A 307 11.82 8.80 -25.46
CA ALA A 307 12.65 9.94 -25.13
C ALA A 307 13.28 10.50 -26.42
N PRO A 308 13.36 11.84 -26.58
CA PRO A 308 13.96 12.45 -27.79
C PRO A 308 15.36 11.91 -28.11
N SER A 309 16.20 11.72 -27.08
CA SER A 309 17.57 11.19 -27.23
C SER A 309 17.64 9.71 -27.62
N MET A 310 16.52 8.98 -27.57
CA MET A 310 16.45 7.53 -27.83
C MET A 310 15.67 7.19 -29.12
N GLU A 311 15.18 8.19 -29.85
CA GLU A 311 14.42 7.97 -31.10
C GLU A 311 15.25 7.31 -32.20
N TYR A 312 16.58 7.31 -32.10
CA TYR A 312 17.44 6.56 -33.03
C TYR A 312 17.16 5.05 -33.01
N LYS A 313 16.59 4.51 -31.91
CA LYS A 313 16.14 3.12 -31.81
C LYS A 313 14.87 2.85 -32.64
N LEU A 314 14.13 3.87 -33.06
CA LEU A 314 12.98 3.70 -33.94
C LEU A 314 13.39 3.65 -35.41
N LEU A 315 12.59 2.95 -36.21
CA LEU A 315 12.54 3.09 -37.66
C LEU A 315 12.26 4.57 -37.99
N PRO A 316 12.88 5.13 -39.05
CA PRO A 316 12.79 6.56 -39.35
C PRO A 316 11.36 7.13 -39.39
N ARG A 317 10.39 6.36 -39.92
CA ARG A 317 8.98 6.77 -40.03
C ARG A 317 8.24 6.96 -38.69
N PHE A 318 8.77 6.41 -37.60
CA PHE A 318 8.14 6.48 -36.28
C PHE A 318 8.75 7.56 -35.37
N ARG A 319 9.80 8.25 -35.82
CA ARG A 319 10.47 9.31 -35.05
C ARG A 319 9.64 10.60 -34.99
N GLY A 320 9.91 11.45 -34.00
CA GLY A 320 9.23 12.74 -33.80
C GLY A 320 7.78 12.63 -33.31
N GLN A 321 7.36 11.46 -32.83
CA GLN A 321 5.98 11.21 -32.40
C GLN A 321 5.78 11.36 -30.88
N SER A 322 6.84 11.58 -30.10
CA SER A 322 6.78 11.62 -28.64
C SER A 322 5.83 12.70 -28.11
N ARG A 323 5.00 12.33 -27.12
CA ARG A 323 4.01 13.21 -26.48
C ARG A 323 4.07 13.12 -24.94
N VAL A 324 5.13 12.53 -24.39
CA VAL A 324 5.23 12.33 -22.94
C VAL A 324 5.45 13.67 -22.24
N VAL A 325 4.52 14.03 -21.37
CA VAL A 325 4.64 15.14 -20.43
C VAL A 325 4.53 14.58 -19.00
N PRO A 326 5.29 15.11 -18.02
CA PRO A 326 5.18 14.66 -16.63
C PRO A 326 3.77 14.87 -16.07
N GLN A 327 3.24 13.85 -15.40
CA GLN A 327 1.96 13.89 -14.69
C GLN A 327 2.20 13.63 -13.21
N PHE A 328 2.20 14.70 -12.42
CA PHE A 328 2.37 14.63 -10.97
C PHE A 328 1.02 14.59 -10.27
N VAL A 329 0.99 13.95 -9.10
CA VAL A 329 -0.16 13.93 -8.20
C VAL A 329 0.28 14.36 -6.81
N GLU A 330 -0.64 14.96 -6.05
CA GLU A 330 -0.40 15.23 -4.64
C GLU A 330 -0.30 13.91 -3.86
N PRO A 331 0.57 13.82 -2.84
CA PRO A 331 0.66 12.63 -2.01
C PRO A 331 -0.68 12.30 -1.35
N THR A 332 -1.11 11.04 -1.44
CA THR A 332 -2.34 10.55 -0.79
C THR A 332 -2.02 9.43 0.18
N GLN A 333 -2.76 9.34 1.29
CA GLN A 333 -2.62 8.24 2.22
C GLN A 333 -3.33 7.00 1.65
N ARG A 334 -2.63 5.87 1.61
CA ARG A 334 -3.18 4.58 1.21
C ARG A 334 -2.81 3.52 2.23
N LEU A 335 -3.61 2.46 2.27
CA LEU A 335 -3.30 1.29 3.08
C LEU A 335 -2.18 0.49 2.41
N VAL A 336 -1.10 0.25 3.15
CA VAL A 336 -0.04 -0.67 2.76
C VAL A 336 0.18 -1.73 3.82
N PRO A 337 0.51 -2.97 3.44
CA PRO A 337 0.97 -3.96 4.39
C PRO A 337 2.30 -3.54 5.04
N ALA A 338 2.34 -3.62 6.37
CA ALA A 338 3.51 -3.35 7.20
C ALA A 338 3.72 -4.51 8.18
N ARG A 339 4.95 -5.00 8.30
CA ARG A 339 5.34 -6.07 9.22
C ARG A 339 5.35 -5.62 10.67
N ILE A 340 4.87 -6.49 11.54
CA ILE A 340 5.09 -6.42 12.97
C ILE A 340 6.54 -6.82 13.24
N LEU A 341 7.31 -5.90 13.80
CA LEU A 341 8.71 -6.11 14.15
C LEU A 341 8.86 -6.77 15.52
N ASP A 342 7.95 -6.45 16.44
CA ASP A 342 7.96 -6.95 17.82
C ASP A 342 6.54 -6.87 18.41
N VAL A 343 6.20 -7.85 19.23
CA VAL A 343 5.00 -7.86 20.07
C VAL A 343 5.32 -8.52 21.40
N HIS A 344 5.01 -7.85 22.50
CA HIS A 344 5.24 -8.37 23.85
C HIS A 344 4.21 -7.83 24.83
N VAL A 345 4.09 -8.48 25.99
CA VAL A 345 3.19 -8.03 27.05
C VAL A 345 3.81 -6.83 27.78
N GLU A 346 3.05 -5.74 27.92
CA GLU A 346 3.52 -4.59 28.69
C GLU A 346 3.69 -4.95 30.17
N PRO A 347 4.77 -4.47 30.82
CA PRO A 347 4.91 -4.58 32.26
C PRO A 347 3.73 -3.90 32.97
N HIS A 348 3.19 -4.55 34.01
CA HIS A 348 2.07 -3.99 34.74
C HIS A 348 2.48 -2.68 35.44
N THR A 349 1.81 -1.57 35.10
CA THR A 349 2.06 -0.26 35.73
C THR A 349 0.84 0.18 36.56
N ARG A 350 1.03 1.16 37.46
CA ARG A 350 -0.03 1.63 38.38
C ARG A 350 -1.23 2.30 37.69
N SER A 351 -1.16 2.57 36.38
CA SER A 351 -2.19 3.30 35.62
C SER A 351 -2.34 2.72 34.22
N MET A 352 -2.86 1.51 34.13
CA MET A 352 -3.18 0.85 32.86
C MET A 352 -4.68 0.95 32.56
N ASN A 353 -5.25 2.16 32.52
CA ASN A 353 -6.63 2.28 32.06
C ASN A 353 -6.72 2.01 30.55
N ARG A 354 -7.86 1.47 30.15
CA ARG A 354 -8.21 1.10 28.78
C ARG A 354 -9.01 2.21 28.13
N TYR A 355 -8.48 2.76 27.04
CA TYR A 355 -9.08 3.87 26.32
C TYR A 355 -9.51 3.45 24.92
N ASP A 356 -10.68 3.90 24.50
CA ASP A 356 -11.11 3.76 23.10
C ASP A 356 -12.06 4.89 22.72
N ILE A 357 -12.32 5.03 21.43
CA ILE A 357 -13.23 5.99 20.83
C ILE A 357 -14.22 5.27 19.91
N GLU A 358 -15.38 5.88 19.66
CA GLU A 358 -16.23 5.51 18.53
C GLU A 358 -16.11 6.58 17.45
N VAL A 359 -15.99 6.14 16.21
CA VAL A 359 -15.81 6.98 15.03
C VAL A 359 -17.03 6.81 14.14
N GLU A 360 -17.57 7.93 13.70
CA GLU A 360 -18.75 7.98 12.85
C GLU A 360 -18.56 7.19 11.55
N GLY A 361 -19.53 6.35 11.21
CA GLY A 361 -19.53 5.60 9.96
C GLY A 361 -18.60 4.40 9.99
N ASN A 362 -17.46 4.47 9.30
CA ASN A 362 -16.64 3.34 8.84
C ASN A 362 -16.14 2.34 9.92
N HIS A 363 -16.36 2.62 11.21
CA HIS A 363 -16.02 1.78 12.36
C HIS A 363 -14.52 1.44 12.52
N ASN A 364 -13.65 2.31 12.01
CA ASN A 364 -12.22 2.15 12.11
C ASN A 364 -11.51 3.51 12.17
N TYR A 365 -10.27 3.48 12.65
CA TYR A 365 -9.37 4.62 12.64
C TYR A 365 -7.92 4.14 12.67
N PHE A 366 -6.97 5.07 12.78
CA PHE A 366 -5.55 4.74 12.79
C PHE A 366 -4.88 5.14 14.10
N VAL A 367 -4.09 4.21 14.65
CA VAL A 367 -3.18 4.45 15.78
C VAL A 367 -1.73 4.34 15.32
N ASP A 368 -0.98 5.42 15.46
CA ASP A 368 0.40 5.55 14.97
C ASP A 368 0.61 5.18 13.48
N GLY A 369 -0.48 5.12 12.70
CA GLY A 369 -0.51 4.72 11.30
C GLY A 369 -1.16 3.35 11.05
N VAL A 370 -1.35 2.51 12.06
CA VAL A 370 -1.94 1.17 11.91
C VAL A 370 -3.46 1.25 12.00
N MET A 371 -4.15 0.61 11.05
CA MET A 371 -5.61 0.58 11.01
C MET A 371 -6.17 -0.37 12.06
N VAL A 372 -7.03 0.16 12.91
CA VAL A 372 -7.65 -0.54 14.03
C VAL A 372 -9.16 -0.36 13.99
N HIS A 373 -9.86 -1.34 14.55
CA HIS A 373 -11.29 -1.23 14.73
C HIS A 373 -11.57 -0.25 15.89
N ASN A 374 -12.74 0.37 15.91
CA ASN A 374 -13.16 1.16 17.07
C ASN A 374 -14.01 0.32 18.03
N SER A 375 -14.43 0.86 19.17
CA SER A 375 -15.42 0.17 20.02
C SER A 375 -16.82 0.59 19.62
N PRO A 376 -17.56 -0.16 18.77
CA PRO A 376 -18.96 0.13 18.57
C PRO A 376 -19.71 -0.20 19.85
N GLU A 377 -20.44 0.76 20.41
CA GLU A 377 -21.42 0.44 21.44
C GLU A 377 -22.57 -0.36 20.79
N THR A 378 -22.41 -1.68 20.71
CA THR A 378 -23.50 -2.56 20.28
C THR A 378 -24.48 -2.69 21.44
N THR A 379 -25.45 -1.78 21.47
CA THR A 379 -26.59 -1.91 22.39
C THR A 379 -27.40 -3.15 22.03
N THR A 380 -28.10 -3.74 23.01
CA THR A 380 -28.98 -4.92 22.86
C THR A 380 -29.98 -4.86 21.70
N GLY A 381 -30.24 -3.68 21.13
CA GLY A 381 -31.15 -3.45 20.01
C GLY A 381 -30.55 -3.67 18.61
N GLY A 382 -29.26 -4.01 18.50
CA GLY A 382 -28.56 -4.11 17.21
C GLY A 382 -28.44 -2.76 16.49
N LYS A 383 -27.94 -2.76 15.25
CA LYS A 383 -27.68 -1.54 14.46
C LYS A 383 -28.94 -0.73 14.08
N ALA A 384 -30.13 -1.35 14.08
CA ALA A 384 -31.33 -0.76 13.47
C ALA A 384 -32.17 0.13 14.41
N LEU A 385 -32.02 0.02 15.73
CA LEU A 385 -32.91 0.69 16.67
C LEU A 385 -32.11 1.12 17.91
N LYS A 386 -31.92 2.44 18.09
CA LYS A 386 -31.34 3.11 19.30
C LYS A 386 -32.20 2.90 20.57
N PHE A 387 -32.65 1.68 20.79
CA PHE A 387 -33.68 1.31 21.71
C PHE A 387 -33.17 0.09 22.50
N TYR A 388 -32.33 0.39 23.50
CA TYR A 388 -31.68 -0.37 24.59
C TYR A 388 -32.30 -1.65 25.20
N ALA A 389 -33.50 -2.12 24.83
CA ALA A 389 -34.13 -3.40 25.24
C ALA A 389 -35.60 -3.45 24.77
N SER A 390 -36.16 -4.64 24.50
CA SER A 390 -37.61 -4.77 24.27
C SER A 390 -38.43 -4.30 25.47
N VAL A 391 -37.92 -4.53 26.69
CA VAL A 391 -38.49 -4.02 27.94
C VAL A 391 -37.37 -3.46 28.81
N ARG A 392 -37.53 -2.25 29.36
CA ARG A 392 -36.63 -1.70 30.39
C ARG A 392 -37.37 -1.54 31.70
N ILE A 393 -36.76 -2.02 32.78
CA ILE A 393 -37.32 -1.98 34.13
C ILE A 393 -36.42 -1.09 35.00
N ASP A 394 -36.96 0.01 35.48
CA ASP A 394 -36.34 0.84 36.54
C ASP A 394 -36.69 0.21 37.89
N VAL A 395 -35.70 -0.34 38.58
CA VAL A 395 -35.85 -1.00 39.88
C VAL A 395 -35.28 -0.09 40.96
N ARG A 396 -36.13 0.36 41.89
CA ARG A 396 -35.74 1.23 43.01
C ARG A 396 -36.10 0.61 44.35
N ARG A 397 -35.18 0.61 45.30
CA ARG A 397 -35.45 0.19 46.69
C ARG A 397 -36.43 1.17 47.34
N ILE A 398 -37.45 0.66 48.00
CA ILE A 398 -38.42 1.43 48.80
C ILE A 398 -38.01 1.35 50.27
N GLU A 399 -37.94 0.13 50.81
CA GLU A 399 -37.68 -0.12 52.23
C GLU A 399 -36.93 -1.44 52.42
N THR A 400 -36.26 -1.58 53.56
CA THR A 400 -35.64 -2.85 53.98
C THR A 400 -36.69 -3.63 54.75
N LEU A 401 -36.96 -4.86 54.34
CA LEU A 401 -37.78 -5.79 55.10
C LEU A 401 -36.93 -6.35 56.24
N LYS A 402 -37.46 -6.29 57.47
CA LYS A 402 -36.83 -6.83 58.66
C LYS A 402 -37.75 -7.84 59.33
N ASP A 403 -37.18 -8.90 59.87
CA ASP A 403 -37.82 -9.79 60.82
C ASP A 403 -37.15 -9.58 62.19
N GLY A 404 -37.88 -8.95 63.12
CA GLY A 404 -37.31 -8.41 64.34
C GLY A 404 -36.19 -7.38 64.06
N THR A 405 -34.97 -7.72 64.47
CA THR A 405 -33.77 -6.90 64.25
C THR A 405 -32.99 -7.29 62.99
N GLU A 406 -33.31 -8.41 62.35
CA GLU A 406 -32.56 -8.96 61.22
C GLU A 406 -33.14 -8.45 59.89
N ALA A 407 -32.29 -7.98 58.98
CA ALA A 407 -32.72 -7.55 57.65
C ALA A 407 -32.91 -8.77 56.72
N VAL A 408 -34.16 -9.12 56.43
CA VAL A 408 -34.51 -10.30 55.61
C VAL A 408 -34.61 -9.99 54.12
N GLY A 409 -34.72 -8.72 53.71
CA GLY A 409 -34.78 -8.38 52.30
C GLY A 409 -35.04 -6.91 52.00
N ASN A 410 -35.41 -6.63 50.75
CA ASN A 410 -35.74 -5.27 50.29
C ASN A 410 -37.06 -5.30 49.52
N ARG A 411 -37.98 -4.40 49.88
CA ARG A 411 -39.14 -4.10 49.04
C ARG A 411 -38.69 -3.12 47.97
N THR A 412 -38.84 -3.48 46.70
CA THR A 412 -38.44 -2.65 45.56
C THR A 412 -39.65 -2.33 44.69
N ARG A 413 -39.63 -1.14 44.09
CA ARG A 413 -40.55 -0.75 43.02
C ARG A 413 -39.88 -1.12 41.69
N ALA A 414 -40.53 -1.97 40.90
CA ALA A 414 -40.19 -2.16 39.50
C ALA A 414 -41.15 -1.32 38.64
N LYS A 415 -40.60 -0.40 37.83
CA LYS A 415 -41.37 0.38 36.84
C LYS A 415 -40.91 -0.01 35.45
N ILE A 416 -41.85 -0.46 34.60
CA ILE A 416 -41.56 -0.62 33.17
C ILE A 416 -41.45 0.79 32.57
N VAL A 417 -40.22 1.20 32.24
CA VAL A 417 -39.94 2.50 31.59
C VAL A 417 -39.91 2.39 30.07
N LYS A 418 -39.94 1.16 29.53
CA LYS A 418 -40.08 0.89 28.11
C LYS A 418 -40.70 -0.48 27.91
N ASN A 419 -41.69 -0.58 27.03
CA ASN A 419 -42.23 -1.84 26.52
C ASN A 419 -42.41 -1.75 25.00
N LYS A 420 -41.80 -2.66 24.26
CA LYS A 420 -41.91 -2.83 22.80
C LYS A 420 -42.45 -4.22 22.43
N VAL A 421 -42.98 -4.95 23.42
CA VAL A 421 -43.78 -6.15 23.19
C VAL A 421 -45.21 -5.70 22.92
N SER A 422 -45.83 -6.21 21.85
CA SER A 422 -47.26 -6.03 21.60
C SER A 422 -48.07 -6.51 22.82
N PRO A 423 -49.23 -5.93 23.13
CA PRO A 423 -50.14 -6.52 24.11
C PRO A 423 -50.42 -8.00 23.76
N PRO A 424 -50.54 -8.90 24.76
CA PRO A 424 -50.86 -10.31 24.51
C PRO A 424 -52.19 -10.52 23.79
#